data_AF-A0A9X1KBP5-F1
#
_entry.id   AF-A0A9X1KBP5-F1
#
_cell.length_a   1.000
_cell.length_b   1.000
_cell.length_c   1.000
_cell.angle_alpha   90.00
_cell.angle_beta   90.00
_cell.angle_gamma   90.00
#
_symmetry.space_group_name_H-M   'P 1'
#
loop_
_entity.id
_entity.type
_entity.pdbx_description
1 polymer ?
#
loop_
_entity_poly.entity_id
_entity_poly.type
_entity_poly.pdbx_seq_one_letter_code
_entity_poly.pdbx_strand_id
1 'polypeptide(L)'
;MQTIFTKHRLLWAILLLSSALVITLLLSLSQGAVSINFSEFYQALMRQGDPIKQTILWDLRLPRIVAALIVGAALGMSGALLQGMLRNSLADPFILGISAGAGLIVIIMIVLQVFPIAIPLAAWLGAILTSGIVIFLGRTGSGISVERLILGGVAVSALFGSVQSTLLLMAEDGQVQIALSWLVGSLNGRGWQEIYTAGPYIIVALLVGCLLARSLNVLALGDDMTVGLGVSLMRSRLLIGGVATLLAAGAVSIGGLIGFVGLVVPHGVRLIVGTDNRFVLPLSALAGAWLLMFADLLSRLGAVELPVGSVTALLGSPLFIWLLYRRSSN
;
A
#
# COMPACT_ATOMS: atom_id res chain seq x y z
N MET A 1 26.06 -1.00 24.67
CA MET A 1 26.17 -2.27 23.90
C MET A 1 24.98 -2.50 22.98
N GLN A 2 23.72 -2.35 23.42
CA GLN A 2 22.53 -2.49 22.55
C GLN A 2 22.52 -1.54 21.33
N THR A 3 22.99 -0.30 21.47
CA THR A 3 23.01 0.71 20.39
C THR A 3 23.98 0.41 19.23
N ILE A 4 25.04 -0.38 19.46
CA ILE A 4 26.01 -0.78 18.43
C ILE A 4 25.43 -1.91 17.56
N PHE A 5 24.74 -2.87 18.19
CA PHE A 5 24.05 -3.95 17.48
C PHE A 5 22.93 -3.43 16.56
N THR A 6 22.23 -2.36 16.94
CA THR A 6 21.18 -1.76 16.12
C THR A 6 21.73 -1.12 14.83
N LYS A 7 22.91 -0.46 14.90
CA LYS A 7 23.52 0.18 13.72
C LYS A 7 23.97 -0.83 12.67
N HIS A 8 24.61 -1.93 13.08
CA HIS A 8 24.99 -2.98 12.14
C HIS A 8 23.78 -3.66 11.50
N ARG A 9 22.75 -4.01 12.29
CA ARG A 9 21.50 -4.57 11.77
C ARG A 9 20.82 -3.64 10.76
N LEU A 10 20.81 -2.34 11.05
CA LEU A 10 20.27 -1.34 10.13
C LEU A 10 21.04 -1.28 8.81
N LEU A 11 22.37 -1.26 8.86
CA LEU A 11 23.22 -1.26 7.66
C LEU A 11 22.99 -2.52 6.81
N TRP A 12 22.97 -3.69 7.45
CA TRP A 12 22.68 -4.95 6.77
C TRP A 12 21.28 -4.99 6.16
N ALA A 13 20.27 -4.48 6.88
CA ALA A 13 18.90 -4.40 6.37
C ALA A 13 18.84 -3.51 5.11
N ILE A 14 19.47 -2.34 5.14
CA ILE A 14 19.54 -1.43 3.99
C ILE A 14 20.25 -2.10 2.82
N LEU A 15 21.43 -2.68 3.03
CA LEU A 15 22.20 -3.34 1.97
C LEU A 15 21.41 -4.48 1.32
N LEU A 16 20.80 -5.35 2.14
CA LEU A 16 19.98 -6.46 1.64
C LEU A 16 18.76 -5.95 0.86
N LEU A 17 18.01 -4.99 1.41
CA LEU A 17 16.85 -4.41 0.72
C LEU A 17 17.23 -3.73 -0.59
N SER A 18 18.27 -2.91 -0.60
CA SER A 18 18.75 -2.25 -1.81
C SER A 18 19.22 -3.26 -2.85
N SER A 19 19.96 -4.29 -2.45
CA SER A 19 20.40 -5.36 -3.37
C SER A 19 19.21 -6.13 -3.95
N ALA A 20 18.23 -6.50 -3.12
CA ALA A 20 17.03 -7.21 -3.55
C ALA A 20 16.18 -6.35 -4.50
N LEU A 21 16.08 -5.04 -4.25
CA LEU A 21 15.38 -4.10 -5.13
C LEU A 21 16.08 -3.99 -6.49
N VAL A 22 17.41 -3.84 -6.52
CA VAL A 22 18.17 -3.80 -7.78
C VAL A 22 18.04 -5.11 -8.56
N ILE A 23 18.16 -6.26 -7.89
CA ILE A 23 18.02 -7.57 -8.55
C ILE A 23 16.62 -7.73 -9.12
N THR A 24 15.57 -7.48 -8.34
CA THR A 24 14.18 -7.59 -8.82
C THR A 24 13.90 -6.59 -9.94
N LEU A 25 14.47 -5.39 -9.90
CA LEU A 25 14.35 -4.39 -10.98
C LEU A 25 14.94 -4.92 -12.28
N LEU A 26 16.18 -5.44 -12.25
CA LEU A 26 16.83 -6.00 -13.43
C LEU A 26 16.05 -7.20 -13.98
N LEU A 27 15.56 -8.08 -13.10
CA LEU A 27 14.72 -9.21 -13.51
C LEU A 27 13.41 -8.73 -14.14
N SER A 28 12.73 -7.76 -13.52
CA SER A 28 11.48 -7.14 -14.01
C SER A 28 11.63 -6.45 -15.36
N LEU A 29 12.80 -5.86 -15.64
CA LEU A 29 13.13 -5.25 -16.91
C LEU A 29 13.42 -6.30 -18.00
N SER A 30 14.05 -7.42 -17.63
CA SER A 30 14.40 -8.48 -18.57
C SER A 30 13.22 -9.40 -18.90
N GLN A 31 12.38 -9.73 -17.91
CA GLN A 31 11.28 -10.69 -18.02
C GLN A 31 9.95 -10.03 -18.41
N GLY A 32 9.22 -10.70 -19.30
CA GLY A 32 7.89 -10.30 -19.79
C GLY A 32 7.57 -11.03 -21.10
N ALA A 33 6.39 -10.77 -21.68
CA ALA A 33 5.93 -11.44 -22.90
C ALA A 33 6.90 -11.31 -24.10
N VAL A 34 7.71 -10.25 -24.13
CA VAL A 34 8.78 -10.04 -25.12
C VAL A 34 10.12 -10.05 -24.41
N SER A 35 10.98 -11.04 -24.63
CA SER A 35 12.33 -11.03 -24.06
C SER A 35 13.15 -9.86 -24.63
N ILE A 36 13.73 -9.03 -23.77
CA ILE A 36 14.62 -7.94 -24.15
C ILE A 36 16.00 -8.24 -23.58
N ASN A 37 16.98 -8.45 -24.46
CA ASN A 37 18.37 -8.68 -24.05
C ASN A 37 18.99 -7.37 -23.54
N PHE A 38 20.09 -7.46 -22.79
CA PHE A 38 20.73 -6.28 -22.18
C PHE A 38 21.13 -5.20 -23.20
N SER A 39 21.63 -5.60 -24.38
CA SER A 39 21.97 -4.67 -25.46
C SER A 39 20.74 -3.95 -26.02
N GLU A 40 19.65 -4.69 -26.23
CA GLU A 40 18.38 -4.16 -26.72
C GLU A 40 17.71 -3.26 -25.69
N PHE A 41 17.84 -3.58 -24.39
CA PHE A 41 17.41 -2.72 -23.30
C PHE A 41 18.14 -1.39 -23.34
N TYR A 42 19.47 -1.40 -23.47
CA TYR A 42 20.26 -0.16 -23.53
C TYR A 42 19.90 0.68 -24.77
N GLN A 43 19.75 0.05 -25.94
CA GLN A 43 19.30 0.74 -27.15
C GLN A 43 17.89 1.33 -26.96
N ALA A 44 16.94 0.54 -26.47
CA ALA A 44 15.57 0.99 -26.24
C ALA A 44 15.51 2.14 -25.20
N LEU A 45 16.35 2.09 -24.17
CA LEU A 45 16.48 3.16 -23.18
C LEU A 45 16.98 4.45 -23.82
N MET A 46 17.96 4.36 -24.73
CA MET A 46 18.48 5.48 -25.52
C MET A 46 17.56 5.89 -26.68
N ARG A 47 16.36 5.31 -26.80
CA ARG A 47 15.42 5.49 -27.92
C ARG A 47 16.03 5.17 -29.29
N GLN A 48 16.85 4.13 -29.31
CA GLN A 48 17.51 3.57 -30.48
C GLN A 48 17.06 2.12 -30.69
N GLY A 49 17.34 1.55 -31.86
CA GLY A 49 16.97 0.17 -32.19
C GLY A 49 15.48 0.01 -32.53
N ASP A 50 14.92 -1.17 -32.28
CA ASP A 50 13.54 -1.54 -32.63
C ASP A 50 12.49 -0.64 -31.95
N PRO A 51 11.67 0.11 -32.71
CA PRO A 51 10.61 0.97 -32.16
C PRO A 51 9.61 0.22 -31.27
N ILE A 52 9.30 -1.05 -31.55
CA ILE A 52 8.35 -1.84 -30.74
C ILE A 52 8.93 -2.08 -29.35
N LYS A 53 10.22 -2.43 -29.26
CA LYS A 53 10.91 -2.63 -27.98
C LYS A 53 11.04 -1.33 -27.19
N GLN A 54 11.20 -0.20 -27.87
CA GLN A 54 11.17 1.13 -27.24
C GLN A 54 9.82 1.39 -26.58
N THR A 55 8.71 1.23 -27.30
CA THR A 55 7.35 1.39 -26.75
C THR A 55 7.09 0.43 -25.60
N ILE A 56 7.46 -0.85 -25.73
CA ILE A 56 7.31 -1.82 -24.63
C ILE A 56 8.07 -1.37 -23.39
N LEU A 57 9.30 -0.88 -23.55
CA LEU A 57 10.10 -0.43 -22.42
C LEU A 57 9.52 0.84 -21.78
N TRP A 58 9.33 1.90 -22.58
CA TRP A 58 8.98 3.23 -22.09
C TRP A 58 7.51 3.39 -21.72
N ASP A 59 6.60 2.75 -22.43
CA ASP A 59 5.16 2.99 -22.28
C ASP A 59 4.45 1.87 -21.51
N LEU A 60 5.08 0.69 -21.38
CA LEU A 60 4.49 -0.45 -20.66
C LEU A 60 5.30 -0.88 -19.43
N ARG A 61 6.61 -1.14 -19.55
CA ARG A 61 7.41 -1.69 -18.45
C ARG A 61 7.82 -0.68 -17.39
N LEU A 62 8.46 0.41 -17.82
CA LEU A 62 8.94 1.44 -16.90
C LEU A 62 7.80 2.05 -16.06
N PRO A 63 6.64 2.42 -16.63
CA PRO A 63 5.53 2.92 -15.83
C PRO A 63 5.03 1.88 -14.83
N ARG A 64 4.84 0.63 -15.26
CA ARG A 64 4.38 -0.43 -14.36
C ARG A 64 5.33 -0.67 -13.18
N ILE A 65 6.64 -0.65 -13.42
CA ILE A 65 7.67 -0.76 -12.38
C ILE A 65 7.61 0.44 -11.42
N VAL A 66 7.56 1.66 -11.96
CA VAL A 66 7.48 2.88 -11.14
C VAL A 66 6.19 2.90 -10.31
N ALA A 67 5.07 2.47 -10.89
CA ALA A 67 3.81 2.30 -10.18
C ALA A 67 3.95 1.28 -9.04
N ALA A 68 4.56 0.11 -9.28
CA ALA A 68 4.81 -0.89 -8.23
C ALA A 68 5.64 -0.31 -7.07
N LEU A 69 6.69 0.47 -7.38
CA LEU A 69 7.54 1.11 -6.38
C LEU A 69 6.78 2.15 -5.55
N ILE A 70 6.03 3.04 -6.20
CA ILE A 70 5.28 4.12 -5.53
C ILE A 70 4.15 3.54 -4.68
N VAL A 71 3.34 2.64 -5.24
CA VAL A 71 2.21 2.01 -4.56
C VAL A 71 2.71 1.15 -3.39
N GLY A 72 3.76 0.36 -3.60
CA GLY A 72 4.35 -0.47 -2.56
C GLY A 72 4.90 0.36 -1.41
N ALA A 73 5.61 1.45 -1.72
CA ALA A 73 6.11 2.39 -0.71
C ALA A 73 4.98 3.03 0.10
N ALA A 74 3.92 3.47 -0.58
CA ALA A 74 2.77 4.09 0.05
C ALA A 74 2.05 3.13 1.00
N LEU A 75 1.76 1.91 0.55
CA LEU A 75 1.12 0.89 1.39
C LEU A 75 1.99 0.48 2.58
N GLY A 76 3.29 0.27 2.35
CA GLY A 76 4.24 -0.09 3.41
C GLY A 76 4.34 0.98 4.50
N MET A 77 4.46 2.26 4.13
CA MET A 77 4.52 3.35 5.10
C MET A 77 3.15 3.62 5.75
N SER A 78 2.05 3.56 5.00
CA SER A 78 0.69 3.69 5.54
C SER A 78 0.44 2.66 6.64
N GLY A 79 0.80 1.40 6.38
CA GLY A 79 0.77 0.33 7.35
C GLY A 79 1.61 0.63 8.59
N ALA A 80 2.84 1.07 8.41
CA ALA A 80 3.73 1.43 9.52
C ALA A 80 3.15 2.55 10.40
N LEU A 81 2.56 3.58 9.77
CA LEU A 81 1.91 4.71 10.43
C LEU A 81 0.72 4.24 11.27
N LEU A 82 -0.16 3.40 10.71
CA LEU A 82 -1.36 2.92 11.40
C LEU A 82 -1.03 1.93 12.50
N GLN A 83 -0.09 1.01 12.29
CA GLN A 83 0.38 0.11 13.34
C GLN A 83 0.95 0.89 14.52
N GLY A 84 1.71 1.96 14.25
CA GLY A 84 2.23 2.82 15.30
C GLY A 84 1.15 3.65 16.01
N MET A 85 0.19 4.22 15.25
CA MET A 85 -0.90 5.03 15.79
C MET A 85 -1.85 4.22 16.67
N LEU A 86 -2.22 3.02 16.23
CA LEU A 86 -3.13 2.11 16.93
C LEU A 86 -2.41 1.26 17.98
N ARG A 87 -1.07 1.31 18.03
CA ARG A 87 -0.22 0.42 18.83
C ARG A 87 -0.58 -1.06 18.66
N ASN A 88 -0.94 -1.43 17.43
CA ASN A 88 -1.36 -2.78 17.08
C ASN A 88 -0.61 -3.21 15.83
N SER A 89 0.25 -4.23 15.96
CA SER A 89 1.03 -4.76 14.84
C SER A 89 0.20 -5.47 13.77
N LEU A 90 -1.07 -5.74 14.05
CA LEU A 90 -2.02 -6.33 13.10
C LEU A 90 -2.87 -5.26 12.40
N ALA A 91 -2.61 -3.97 12.66
CA ALA A 91 -3.30 -2.92 11.96
C ALA A 91 -2.92 -2.91 10.46
N ASP A 92 -3.94 -2.78 9.63
CA ASP A 92 -3.86 -2.68 8.19
C ASP A 92 -4.51 -1.37 7.72
N PRO A 93 -4.01 -0.74 6.63
CA PRO A 93 -4.64 0.46 6.07
C PRO A 93 -6.13 0.35 5.78
N PHE A 94 -6.62 -0.84 5.45
CA PHE A 94 -8.04 -1.00 5.14
C PHE A 94 -8.97 -1.05 6.36
N ILE A 95 -8.43 -1.09 7.59
CA ILE A 95 -9.23 -0.95 8.82
C ILE A 95 -9.97 0.39 8.87
N LEU A 96 -9.45 1.43 8.23
CA LEU A 96 -10.13 2.74 8.12
C LEU A 96 -11.26 2.76 7.09
N GLY A 97 -11.72 1.62 6.58
CA GLY A 97 -12.77 1.54 5.57
C GLY A 97 -12.33 2.04 4.19
N ILE A 98 -11.02 2.26 3.98
CA ILE A 98 -10.43 2.77 2.74
C ILE A 98 -10.81 1.87 1.56
N SER A 99 -10.66 0.56 1.73
CA SER A 99 -10.99 -0.44 0.70
C SER A 99 -12.48 -0.45 0.38
N ALA A 100 -13.33 -0.42 1.41
CA ALA A 100 -14.78 -0.42 1.26
C ALA A 100 -15.29 0.83 0.52
N GLY A 101 -14.77 2.01 0.87
CA GLY A 101 -15.13 3.28 0.24
C GLY A 101 -14.72 3.36 -1.23
N ALA A 102 -13.45 3.04 -1.50
CA ALA A 102 -12.95 3.04 -2.87
C ALA A 102 -13.66 1.99 -3.74
N GLY A 103 -13.81 0.76 -3.23
CA GLY A 103 -14.48 -0.32 -3.93
C GLY A 103 -15.93 0.02 -4.28
N LEU A 104 -16.65 0.67 -3.36
CA LEU A 104 -18.04 1.09 -3.60
C LEU A 104 -18.14 2.09 -4.74
N ILE A 105 -17.32 3.14 -4.73
CA ILE A 105 -17.33 4.15 -5.78
C ILE A 105 -16.92 3.55 -7.13
N VAL A 106 -15.90 2.68 -7.15
CA VAL A 106 -15.47 1.99 -8.37
C VAL A 106 -16.62 1.16 -8.95
N ILE A 107 -17.29 0.35 -8.14
CA ILE A 107 -18.41 -0.47 -8.61
C ILE A 107 -19.56 0.39 -9.13
N ILE A 108 -19.93 1.46 -8.40
CA ILE A 108 -20.98 2.40 -8.85
C ILE A 108 -20.64 2.96 -10.22
N MET A 109 -19.41 3.44 -10.43
CA MET A 109 -19.02 4.03 -11.71
C MET A 109 -18.97 3.02 -12.85
N ILE A 110 -18.54 1.79 -12.58
CA ILE A 110 -18.50 0.72 -13.59
C ILE A 110 -19.91 0.30 -13.98
N VAL A 111 -20.79 0.04 -13.00
CA VAL A 111 -22.16 -0.43 -13.24
C VAL A 111 -22.99 0.64 -13.93
N LEU A 112 -22.87 1.90 -13.52
CA LEU A 112 -23.57 3.03 -14.14
C LEU A 112 -22.90 3.54 -15.44
N GLN A 113 -21.74 2.99 -15.81
CA GLN A 113 -20.92 3.41 -16.95
C GLN A 113 -20.58 4.91 -16.98
N VAL A 114 -20.29 5.48 -15.80
CA VAL A 114 -20.02 6.92 -15.63
C VAL A 114 -18.52 7.19 -15.65
N PHE A 115 -18.07 8.03 -16.58
CA PHE A 115 -16.71 8.60 -16.68
C PHE A 115 -15.57 7.64 -16.29
N PRO A 116 -15.25 6.60 -17.11
CA PRO A 116 -14.23 5.61 -16.77
C PRO A 116 -12.86 6.21 -16.43
N ILE A 117 -12.50 7.33 -17.06
CA ILE A 117 -11.23 8.02 -16.83
C ILE A 117 -11.13 8.67 -15.43
N ALA A 118 -12.27 8.92 -14.79
CA ALA A 118 -12.36 9.53 -13.46
C ALA A 118 -12.37 8.48 -12.32
N ILE A 119 -12.44 7.18 -12.65
CA ILE A 119 -12.47 6.09 -11.65
C ILE A 119 -11.30 6.19 -10.65
N PRO A 120 -10.03 6.40 -11.05
CA PRO A 120 -8.92 6.55 -10.11
C PRO A 120 -9.14 7.65 -9.07
N LEU A 121 -9.58 8.83 -9.51
CA LEU A 121 -9.81 9.99 -8.65
C LEU A 121 -11.02 9.77 -7.75
N ALA A 122 -12.09 9.19 -8.29
CA ALA A 122 -13.30 8.90 -7.53
C ALA A 122 -13.06 7.82 -6.47
N ALA A 123 -12.28 6.78 -6.78
CA ALA A 123 -11.84 5.76 -5.83
C ALA A 123 -11.04 6.39 -4.67
N TRP A 124 -10.11 7.30 -4.99
CA TRP A 124 -9.34 8.07 -4.02
C TRP A 124 -10.24 8.90 -3.10
N LEU A 125 -11.22 9.62 -3.66
CA LEU A 125 -12.20 10.39 -2.89
C LEU A 125 -13.06 9.47 -2.01
N GLY A 126 -13.53 8.34 -2.53
CA GLY A 126 -14.30 7.35 -1.78
C GLY A 126 -13.54 6.80 -0.58
N ALA A 127 -12.25 6.48 -0.76
CA ALA A 127 -11.36 6.07 0.31
C ALA A 127 -11.23 7.15 1.41
N ILE A 128 -11.00 8.40 1.04
CA ILE A 128 -10.82 9.52 1.98
C ILE A 128 -12.10 9.82 2.75
N LEU A 129 -13.24 9.91 2.06
CA LEU A 129 -14.54 10.17 2.67
C LEU A 129 -14.87 9.10 3.69
N THR A 130 -14.67 7.83 3.32
CA THR A 130 -14.97 6.69 4.19
C THR A 130 -14.05 6.66 5.41
N SER A 131 -12.76 6.92 5.21
CA SER A 131 -11.82 7.08 6.32
C SER A 131 -12.21 8.24 7.24
N GLY A 132 -12.70 9.35 6.69
CA GLY A 132 -13.26 10.46 7.46
C GLY A 132 -14.45 10.05 8.32
N ILE A 133 -15.39 9.27 7.76
CA ILE A 133 -16.54 8.70 8.49
C ILE A 133 -16.06 7.80 9.63
N VAL A 134 -15.13 6.87 9.37
CA VAL A 134 -14.61 5.94 10.38
C VAL A 134 -13.86 6.68 11.49
N ILE A 135 -13.04 7.67 11.14
CA ILE A 135 -12.34 8.53 12.12
C ILE A 135 -13.34 9.33 12.96
N PHE A 136 -14.42 9.83 12.34
CA PHE A 136 -15.47 10.56 13.04
C PHE A 136 -16.19 9.66 14.06
N LEU A 137 -16.56 8.44 13.67
CA LEU A 137 -17.16 7.44 14.57
C LEU A 137 -16.21 7.03 15.71
N GLY A 138 -14.90 7.05 15.44
CA GLY A 138 -13.87 6.77 16.44
C GLY A 138 -13.68 7.85 17.51
N ARG A 139 -14.29 9.03 17.37
CA ARG A 139 -14.10 10.15 18.31
C ARG A 139 -14.70 9.86 19.69
N THR A 140 -14.01 10.33 20.72
CA THR A 140 -14.43 10.35 22.12
C THR A 140 -14.18 11.74 22.71
N GLY A 141 -14.73 12.04 23.90
CA GLY A 141 -14.49 13.32 24.57
C GLY A 141 -13.02 13.62 24.86
N SER A 142 -12.16 12.59 24.95
CA SER A 142 -10.73 12.71 25.22
C SER A 142 -9.82 12.46 24.01
N GLY A 143 -10.36 12.15 22.82
CA GLY A 143 -9.56 11.92 21.62
C GLY A 143 -10.20 10.94 20.63
N ILE A 144 -9.43 9.95 20.17
CA ILE A 144 -9.89 8.88 19.26
C ILE A 144 -9.66 7.54 19.94
N SER A 145 -10.72 6.75 20.10
CA SER A 145 -10.65 5.38 20.61
C SER A 145 -10.29 4.42 19.47
N VAL A 146 -9.26 3.60 19.70
CA VAL A 146 -8.82 2.56 18.76
C VAL A 146 -9.91 1.52 18.56
N GLU A 147 -10.58 1.10 19.64
CA GLU A 147 -11.66 0.12 19.60
C GLU A 147 -12.84 0.62 18.76
N ARG A 148 -13.30 1.86 18.99
CA ARG A 148 -14.40 2.46 18.21
C ARG A 148 -14.04 2.62 16.74
N LEU A 149 -12.78 2.94 16.45
CA LEU A 149 -12.29 3.07 15.08
C LEU A 149 -12.29 1.72 14.36
N ILE A 150 -11.88 0.64 15.04
CA ILE A 150 -11.95 -0.73 14.48
C ILE A 150 -13.41 -1.14 14.26
N LEU A 151 -14.28 -1.01 15.27
CA LEU A 151 -15.70 -1.37 15.18
C LEU A 151 -16.43 -0.55 14.10
N GLY A 152 -16.18 0.76 14.05
CA GLY A 152 -16.72 1.64 13.01
C GLY A 152 -16.24 1.26 11.62
N GLY A 153 -14.95 0.92 11.46
CA GLY A 153 -14.38 0.41 10.22
C GLY A 153 -15.04 -0.88 9.74
N VAL A 154 -15.22 -1.85 10.64
CA VAL A 154 -15.91 -3.12 10.34
C VAL A 154 -17.36 -2.87 9.94
N ALA A 155 -18.09 -2.03 10.69
CA ALA A 155 -19.50 -1.73 10.41
C ALA A 155 -19.69 -1.03 9.05
N VAL A 156 -18.89 -0.01 8.76
CA VAL A 156 -18.94 0.70 7.47
C VAL A 156 -18.53 -0.21 6.33
N SER A 157 -17.51 -1.04 6.53
CA SER A 157 -17.08 -2.01 5.51
C SER A 157 -18.15 -3.05 5.22
N ALA A 158 -18.86 -3.54 6.23
CA ALA A 158 -19.98 -4.47 6.05
C ALA A 158 -21.14 -3.83 5.27
N LEU A 159 -21.50 -2.59 5.62
CA LEU A 159 -22.55 -1.83 4.93
C LEU A 159 -22.19 -1.62 3.45
N PHE A 160 -21.00 -1.10 3.18
CA PHE A 160 -20.57 -0.82 1.81
C PHE A 160 -20.35 -2.12 1.03
N GLY A 161 -19.84 -3.17 1.68
CA GLY A 161 -19.72 -4.50 1.09
C GLY A 161 -21.06 -5.12 0.68
N SER A 162 -22.13 -4.90 1.46
CA SER A 162 -23.47 -5.36 1.06
C SER A 162 -23.95 -4.60 -0.18
N VAL A 163 -23.77 -3.28 -0.23
CA VAL A 163 -24.14 -2.45 -1.38
C VAL A 163 -23.35 -2.86 -2.63
N GLN A 164 -22.03 -3.04 -2.49
CA GLN A 164 -21.16 -3.53 -3.56
C GLN A 164 -21.66 -4.87 -4.12
N SER A 165 -21.99 -5.81 -3.24
CA SER A 165 -22.49 -7.13 -3.65
C SER A 165 -23.83 -7.04 -4.38
N THR A 166 -24.76 -6.22 -3.89
CA THR A 166 -26.04 -5.98 -4.59
C THR A 166 -25.84 -5.36 -5.96
N LEU A 167 -24.96 -4.36 -6.09
CA LEU A 167 -24.65 -3.73 -7.37
C LEU A 167 -24.03 -4.71 -8.36
N LEU A 168 -23.13 -5.59 -7.90
CA LEU A 168 -22.53 -6.63 -8.75
C LEU A 168 -23.56 -7.65 -9.25
N LEU A 169 -24.58 -7.99 -8.46
CA LEU A 169 -25.68 -8.86 -8.91
C LEU A 169 -26.55 -8.21 -9.99
N MET A 170 -26.53 -6.89 -10.09
CA MET A 170 -27.26 -6.12 -11.10
C MET A 170 -26.40 -5.81 -12.33
N ALA A 171 -25.09 -6.12 -12.29
CA ALA A 171 -24.13 -5.78 -13.32
C ALA A 171 -24.13 -6.80 -14.46
N GLU A 172 -23.78 -6.36 -15.67
CA GLU A 172 -23.56 -7.25 -16.80
C GLU A 172 -22.22 -8.00 -16.67
N ASP A 173 -22.10 -9.18 -17.29
CA ASP A 173 -20.93 -10.07 -17.15
C ASP A 173 -19.58 -9.36 -17.39
N GLY A 174 -19.51 -8.49 -18.41
CA GLY A 174 -18.29 -7.72 -18.72
C GLY A 174 -17.94 -6.68 -17.63
N GLN A 175 -18.94 -6.08 -16.99
CA GLN A 175 -18.74 -5.12 -15.90
C GLN A 175 -18.23 -5.81 -14.64
N VAL A 176 -18.72 -7.03 -14.35
CA VAL A 176 -18.27 -7.83 -13.19
C VAL A 176 -16.78 -8.11 -13.29
N GLN A 177 -16.28 -8.54 -14.45
CA GLN A 177 -14.85 -8.82 -14.62
C GLN A 177 -13.98 -7.58 -14.39
N ILE A 178 -14.38 -6.41 -14.91
CA ILE A 178 -13.67 -5.14 -14.71
C ILE A 178 -13.70 -4.75 -13.23
N ALA A 179 -14.86 -4.84 -12.57
CA ALA A 179 -14.99 -4.52 -11.16
C ALA A 179 -14.12 -5.42 -10.28
N LEU A 180 -14.15 -6.74 -10.50
CA LEU A 180 -13.30 -7.69 -9.78
C LEU A 180 -11.81 -7.39 -9.97
N SER A 181 -11.38 -6.98 -11.17
CA SER A 181 -9.98 -6.60 -11.41
C SER A 181 -9.53 -5.41 -10.54
N TRP A 182 -10.43 -4.45 -10.29
CA TRP A 182 -10.17 -3.31 -9.39
C TRP A 182 -10.20 -3.69 -7.91
N LEU A 183 -11.16 -4.54 -7.52
CA LEU A 183 -11.31 -5.03 -6.14
C LEU A 183 -10.18 -5.95 -5.69
N VAL A 184 -9.58 -6.68 -6.62
CA VAL A 184 -8.40 -7.51 -6.32
C VAL A 184 -7.13 -6.67 -6.36
N GLY A 185 -7.07 -5.66 -7.24
CA GLY A 185 -5.91 -4.82 -7.44
C GLY A 185 -4.94 -5.40 -8.47
N SER A 186 -4.55 -4.56 -9.42
CA SER A 186 -3.70 -4.92 -10.56
C SER A 186 -2.89 -3.72 -11.04
N LEU A 187 -1.63 -4.01 -11.40
CA LEU A 187 -0.72 -3.08 -12.07
C LEU A 187 -0.70 -3.26 -13.60
N ASN A 188 -1.52 -4.17 -14.12
CA ASN A 188 -1.68 -4.34 -15.55
C ASN A 188 -2.31 -3.07 -16.17
N GLY A 189 -1.76 -2.61 -17.28
CA GLY A 189 -2.22 -1.42 -17.99
C GLY A 189 -1.96 -0.08 -17.29
N ARG A 190 -1.16 -0.04 -16.21
CA ARG A 190 -0.84 1.22 -15.51
C ARG A 190 0.30 1.96 -16.21
N GLY A 191 0.02 3.18 -16.65
CA GLY A 191 0.91 4.01 -17.45
C GLY A 191 1.47 5.21 -16.70
N TRP A 192 2.12 6.10 -17.46
CA TRP A 192 2.66 7.35 -16.91
C TRP A 192 1.57 8.30 -16.42
N GLN A 193 0.36 8.23 -16.97
CA GLN A 193 -0.76 9.11 -16.60
C GLN A 193 -1.17 8.92 -15.13
N GLU A 194 -1.30 7.68 -14.67
CA GLU A 194 -1.59 7.38 -13.27
C GLU A 194 -0.46 7.86 -12.35
N ILE A 195 0.80 7.74 -12.80
CA ILE A 195 1.96 8.19 -12.03
C ILE A 195 2.01 9.72 -11.94
N TYR A 196 1.76 10.45 -13.03
CA TYR A 196 1.79 11.92 -13.01
C TYR A 196 0.63 12.51 -12.22
N THR A 197 -0.52 11.85 -12.22
CA THR A 197 -1.70 12.30 -11.45
C THR A 197 -1.58 11.97 -9.97
N ALA A 198 -1.15 10.75 -9.63
CA ALA A 198 -1.12 10.28 -8.25
C ALA A 198 0.25 10.35 -7.54
N GLY A 199 1.34 10.18 -8.28
CA GLY A 199 2.70 10.15 -7.76
C GLY A 199 3.10 11.39 -6.95
N PRO A 200 2.86 12.64 -7.41
CA PRO A 200 3.30 13.82 -6.69
C PRO A 200 2.77 13.91 -5.27
N TYR A 201 1.47 13.69 -5.06
CA TYR A 201 0.90 13.77 -3.71
C TYR A 201 1.27 12.56 -2.84
N ILE A 202 1.51 11.38 -3.44
CA ILE A 202 2.03 10.21 -2.69
C ILE A 202 3.44 10.51 -2.19
N ILE A 203 4.31 11.08 -3.02
CA ILE A 203 5.68 11.45 -2.64
C ILE A 203 5.66 12.47 -1.50
N VAL A 204 4.82 13.50 -1.59
CA VAL A 204 4.65 14.48 -0.51
C VAL A 204 4.17 13.79 0.77
N ALA A 205 3.18 12.90 0.69
CA ALA A 205 2.69 12.17 1.85
C ALA A 205 3.75 11.22 2.45
N LEU A 206 4.64 10.62 1.63
CA LEU A 206 5.76 9.81 2.11
C LEU A 206 6.76 10.65 2.91
N LEU A 207 7.10 11.84 2.40
CA LEU A 207 7.99 12.78 3.09
C LEU A 207 7.38 13.26 4.42
N VAL A 208 6.11 13.66 4.40
CA VAL A 208 5.39 14.06 5.61
C VAL A 208 5.30 12.89 6.61
N GLY A 209 5.07 11.67 6.13
CA GLY A 209 5.07 10.45 6.96
C GLY A 209 6.38 10.29 7.73
N CYS A 210 7.53 10.43 7.07
CA CYS A 210 8.84 10.39 7.73
C CYS A 210 9.00 11.46 8.83
N LEU A 211 8.44 12.65 8.66
CA LEU A 211 8.47 13.71 9.67
C LEU A 211 7.64 13.37 10.93
N LEU A 212 6.63 12.52 10.79
CA LEU A 212 5.77 12.07 11.90
C LEU A 212 6.40 10.97 12.77
N ALA A 213 7.58 10.47 12.42
CA ALA A 213 8.27 9.39 13.15
C ALA A 213 8.45 9.68 14.65
N ARG A 214 8.77 10.93 15.02
CA ARG A 214 8.96 11.32 16.43
C ARG A 214 7.64 11.28 17.19
N SER A 215 6.57 11.83 16.61
CA SER A 215 5.23 11.81 17.22
C SER A 215 4.74 10.38 17.44
N LEU A 216 5.02 9.47 16.50
CA LEU A 216 4.74 8.05 16.64
C LEU A 216 5.51 7.38 17.77
N ASN A 217 6.79 7.70 17.94
CA ASN A 217 7.59 7.17 19.06
C ASN A 217 7.04 7.64 20.41
N VAL A 218 6.55 8.87 20.50
CA VAL A 218 5.90 9.37 21.72
C VAL A 218 4.60 8.61 21.99
N LEU A 219 3.75 8.44 20.98
CA LEU A 219 2.49 7.67 21.11
C LEU A 219 2.71 6.22 21.56
N ALA A 220 3.85 5.63 21.20
CA ALA A 220 4.22 4.28 21.60
C ALA A 220 4.45 4.13 23.12
N LEU A 221 4.67 5.23 23.86
CA LEU A 221 4.87 5.21 25.32
C LEU A 221 3.59 4.98 26.12
N GLY A 222 2.42 5.10 25.50
CA GLY A 222 1.13 5.07 26.19
C GLY A 222 0.40 6.41 26.12
N ASP A 223 -0.92 6.37 26.29
CA ASP A 223 -1.76 7.58 26.20
C ASP A 223 -1.45 8.54 27.35
N ASP A 224 -1.35 8.02 28.59
CA ASP A 224 -1.09 8.82 29.79
C ASP A 224 0.28 9.52 29.75
N MET A 225 1.33 8.79 29.37
CA MET A 225 2.67 9.36 29.23
C MET A 225 2.73 10.39 28.09
N THR A 226 2.04 10.15 26.97
CA THR A 226 1.98 11.10 25.85
C THR A 226 1.32 12.41 26.27
N VAL A 227 0.21 12.34 27.01
CA VAL A 227 -0.49 13.52 27.55
C VAL A 227 0.38 14.22 28.59
N GLY A 228 1.07 13.48 29.47
CA GLY A 228 2.02 14.03 30.43
C GLY A 228 3.21 14.76 29.80
N LEU A 229 3.60 14.39 28.58
CA LEU A 229 4.62 15.08 27.78
C LEU A 229 4.06 16.29 26.99
N GLY A 230 2.79 16.66 27.20
CA GLY A 230 2.15 17.83 26.58
C GLY A 230 1.71 17.62 25.13
N VAL A 231 1.71 16.38 24.63
CA VAL A 231 1.33 16.07 23.25
C VAL A 231 -0.16 15.76 23.17
N SER A 232 -0.87 16.45 22.26
CA SER A 232 -2.28 16.18 21.99
C SER A 232 -2.45 14.84 21.25
N LEU A 233 -3.11 13.87 21.90
CA LEU A 233 -3.47 12.59 21.29
C LEU A 233 -4.34 12.77 20.05
N MET A 234 -5.34 13.66 20.14
CA MET A 234 -6.29 13.93 19.07
C MET A 234 -5.59 14.45 17.81
N ARG A 235 -4.78 15.50 17.94
CA ARG A 235 -4.06 16.09 16.80
C ARG A 235 -3.08 15.10 16.19
N SER A 236 -2.35 14.37 17.02
CA SER A 236 -1.36 13.40 16.55
C SER A 236 -2.02 12.25 15.78
N ARG A 237 -3.10 11.66 16.33
CA ARG A 237 -3.85 10.59 15.66
C ARG A 237 -4.53 11.06 14.38
N LEU A 238 -5.09 12.28 14.35
CA LEU A 238 -5.68 12.84 13.14
C LEU A 238 -4.64 13.06 12.04
N LEU A 239 -3.47 13.63 12.37
CA LEU A 239 -2.41 13.86 11.39
C LEU A 239 -1.83 12.55 10.86
N ILE A 240 -1.52 11.60 11.75
CA ILE A 240 -0.96 10.30 11.36
C ILE A 240 -1.97 9.49 10.55
N GLY A 241 -3.22 9.40 11.03
CA GLY A 241 -4.30 8.73 10.32
C GLY A 241 -4.56 9.37 8.95
N GLY A 242 -4.61 10.70 8.88
CA GLY A 242 -4.79 11.42 7.61
C GLY A 242 -3.69 11.15 6.60
N VAL A 243 -2.42 11.17 7.02
CA VAL A 243 -1.29 10.86 6.12
C VAL A 243 -1.31 9.40 5.70
N ALA A 244 -1.59 8.47 6.62
CA ALA A 244 -1.72 7.06 6.28
C ALA A 244 -2.87 6.81 5.28
N THR A 245 -4.01 7.49 5.45
CA THR A 245 -5.14 7.45 4.53
C THR A 245 -4.76 8.02 3.16
N LEU A 246 -4.07 9.16 3.09
CA LEU A 246 -3.64 9.74 1.81
C LEU A 246 -2.70 8.80 1.04
N LEU A 247 -1.76 8.16 1.73
CA LEU A 247 -0.87 7.16 1.14
C LEU A 247 -1.64 5.95 0.61
N ALA A 248 -2.53 5.36 1.43
CA ALA A 248 -3.30 4.19 1.03
C ALA A 248 -4.33 4.51 -0.07
N ALA A 249 -5.01 5.66 0.00
CA ALA A 249 -5.93 6.10 -1.05
C ALA A 249 -5.19 6.35 -2.36
N GLY A 250 -3.98 6.95 -2.33
CA GLY A 250 -3.14 7.13 -3.51
C GLY A 250 -2.68 5.81 -4.12
N ALA A 251 -2.30 4.85 -3.27
CA ALA A 251 -2.00 3.49 -3.71
C ALA A 251 -3.21 2.86 -4.43
N VAL A 252 -4.42 3.03 -3.88
CA VAL A 252 -5.66 2.50 -4.46
C VAL A 252 -6.01 3.14 -5.79
N SER A 253 -5.79 4.45 -5.98
CA SER A 253 -6.08 5.10 -7.27
C SER A 253 -5.21 4.58 -8.41
N ILE A 254 -3.97 4.15 -8.11
CA ILE A 254 -3.06 3.60 -9.11
C ILE A 254 -3.26 2.08 -9.26
N GLY A 255 -3.20 1.33 -8.17
CA GLY A 255 -3.09 -0.13 -8.19
C GLY A 255 -4.37 -0.89 -7.86
N GLY A 256 -5.45 -0.21 -7.48
CA GLY A 256 -6.63 -0.85 -6.90
C GLY A 256 -6.39 -1.36 -5.47
N LEU A 257 -7.22 -2.28 -5.00
CA LEU A 257 -7.26 -2.71 -3.60
C LEU A 257 -6.21 -3.78 -3.28
N ILE A 258 -4.94 -3.39 -3.28
CA ILE A 258 -3.82 -4.30 -3.01
C ILE A 258 -3.65 -4.52 -1.49
N GLY A 259 -3.88 -5.76 -1.04
CA GLY A 259 -3.77 -6.15 0.37
C GLY A 259 -2.40 -6.66 0.80
N PHE A 260 -2.28 -6.90 2.11
CA PHE A 260 -1.16 -7.53 2.83
C PHE A 260 0.18 -6.78 2.85
N VAL A 261 0.45 -5.87 1.91
CA VAL A 261 1.70 -5.08 1.92
C VAL A 261 1.80 -4.23 3.18
N GLY A 262 0.75 -3.47 3.52
CA GLY A 262 0.72 -2.61 4.70
C GLY A 262 0.69 -3.37 6.04
N LEU A 263 0.34 -4.65 6.03
CA LEU A 263 0.29 -5.48 7.24
C LEU A 263 1.63 -6.21 7.46
N VAL A 264 2.13 -6.90 6.43
CA VAL A 264 3.32 -7.77 6.52
C VAL A 264 4.62 -6.97 6.61
N VAL A 265 4.77 -5.96 5.74
CA VAL A 265 6.04 -5.23 5.58
C VAL A 265 6.49 -4.51 6.85
N PRO A 266 5.70 -3.59 7.45
CA PRO A 266 6.14 -2.88 8.64
C PRO A 266 6.39 -3.80 9.83
N HIS A 267 5.64 -4.90 9.93
CA HIS A 267 5.89 -5.90 10.96
C HIS A 267 7.26 -6.57 10.76
N GLY A 268 7.58 -7.03 9.54
CA GLY A 268 8.87 -7.61 9.19
C GLY A 268 10.04 -6.65 9.42
N VAL A 269 9.88 -5.38 9.02
CA VAL A 269 10.87 -4.33 9.28
C VAL A 269 11.14 -4.16 10.77
N ARG A 270 10.09 -4.11 11.61
CA ARG A 270 10.24 -4.00 13.07
C ARG A 270 11.01 -5.17 13.69
N LEU A 271 10.87 -6.39 13.15
CA LEU A 271 11.63 -7.55 13.62
C LEU A 271 13.13 -7.43 13.32
N ILE A 272 13.50 -6.72 12.26
CA ILE A 272 14.90 -6.58 11.82
C ILE A 272 15.58 -5.39 12.51
N VAL A 273 14.94 -4.20 12.47
CA VAL A 273 15.57 -2.94 12.92
C VAL A 273 15.09 -2.44 14.28
N GLY A 274 14.07 -3.08 14.87
CA GLY A 274 13.47 -2.69 16.15
C GLY A 274 12.27 -1.74 15.99
N THR A 275 11.92 -1.04 17.07
CA THR A 275 10.64 -0.31 17.18
C THR A 275 10.72 1.19 16.90
N ASP A 276 11.93 1.74 16.70
CA ASP A 276 12.09 3.18 16.42
C ASP A 276 11.53 3.55 15.04
N ASN A 277 10.44 4.32 15.04
CA ASN A 277 9.72 4.70 13.83
C ASN A 277 10.54 5.60 12.89
N ARG A 278 11.65 6.19 13.35
CA ARG A 278 12.58 6.93 12.48
C ARG A 278 13.22 6.04 11.43
N PHE A 279 13.40 4.76 11.74
CA PHE A 279 13.91 3.76 10.80
C PHE A 279 12.79 2.93 10.20
N VAL A 280 11.77 2.58 10.99
CA VAL A 280 10.67 1.72 10.51
C VAL A 280 9.91 2.38 9.37
N LEU A 281 9.58 3.69 9.43
CA LEU A 281 8.82 4.35 8.37
C LEU A 281 9.52 4.31 7.00
N PRO A 282 10.75 4.86 6.84
CA PRO A 282 11.43 4.84 5.54
C PRO A 282 11.75 3.43 5.06
N LEU A 283 12.12 2.51 5.96
CA LEU A 283 12.38 1.12 5.57
C LEU A 283 11.12 0.37 5.18
N SER A 284 9.97 0.67 5.79
CA SER A 284 8.69 0.07 5.39
C SER A 284 8.26 0.56 4.01
N ALA A 285 8.55 1.82 3.65
CA ALA A 285 8.37 2.27 2.28
C ALA A 285 9.27 1.50 1.30
N LEU A 286 10.57 1.40 1.58
CA LEU A 286 11.50 0.69 0.68
C LEU A 286 11.17 -0.81 0.56
N ALA A 287 10.88 -1.46 1.68
CA ALA A 287 10.51 -2.87 1.71
C ALA A 287 9.14 -3.12 1.05
N GLY A 288 8.20 -2.17 1.16
CA GLY A 288 6.91 -2.24 0.48
C GLY A 288 7.06 -2.09 -1.03
N ALA A 289 7.89 -1.14 -1.48
CA ALA A 289 8.24 -0.96 -2.88
C ALA A 289 8.87 -2.23 -3.48
N TRP A 290 9.83 -2.83 -2.76
CA TRP A 290 10.45 -4.08 -3.17
C TRP A 290 9.44 -5.23 -3.23
N LEU A 291 8.65 -5.44 -2.16
CA LEU A 291 7.69 -6.55 -2.08
C LEU A 291 6.66 -6.47 -3.20
N LEU A 292 6.13 -5.27 -3.48
CA LEU A 292 5.12 -5.12 -4.53
C LEU A 292 5.71 -5.30 -5.92
N MET A 293 6.91 -4.78 -6.18
CA MET A 293 7.63 -5.02 -7.44
C MET A 293 7.97 -6.51 -7.63
N PHE A 294 8.32 -7.20 -6.56
CA PHE A 294 8.56 -8.65 -6.58
C PHE A 294 7.27 -9.44 -6.83
N ALA A 295 6.16 -9.06 -6.19
CA ALA A 295 4.86 -9.66 -6.46
C ALA A 295 4.40 -9.43 -7.91
N ASP A 296 4.65 -8.25 -8.47
CA ASP A 296 4.34 -7.94 -9.88
C ASP A 296 5.23 -8.72 -10.87
N LEU A 297 6.49 -8.99 -10.51
CA LEU A 297 7.34 -9.90 -11.27
C LEU A 297 6.73 -11.31 -11.27
N LEU A 298 6.40 -11.85 -10.09
CA LEU A 298 5.80 -13.18 -9.97
C LEU A 298 4.46 -13.29 -10.70
N SER A 299 3.66 -12.23 -10.72
CA SER A 299 2.34 -12.23 -11.35
C SER A 299 2.41 -12.40 -12.88
N ARG A 300 3.58 -12.15 -13.48
CA ARG A 300 3.85 -12.28 -14.93
C ARG A 300 4.52 -13.58 -15.35
N LEU A 301 4.88 -14.46 -14.41
CA LEU A 301 5.58 -15.71 -14.72
C LEU A 301 4.67 -16.82 -15.24
N GLY A 302 3.36 -16.73 -15.00
CA GLY A 302 2.38 -17.71 -15.45
C GLY A 302 1.96 -17.53 -16.90
N ALA A 303 1.26 -18.52 -17.46
CA ALA A 303 0.62 -18.42 -18.78
C ALA A 303 -0.46 -17.32 -18.84
N VAL A 304 -1.06 -17.00 -17.68
CA VAL A 304 -2.01 -15.91 -17.50
C VAL A 304 -1.44 -14.95 -16.47
N GLU A 305 -1.44 -13.65 -16.77
CA GLU A 305 -1.05 -12.64 -15.80
C GLU A 305 -2.06 -12.59 -14.65
N LEU A 306 -1.57 -12.83 -13.43
CA LEU A 306 -2.39 -12.73 -12.24
C LEU A 306 -2.49 -11.26 -11.77
N PRO A 307 -3.63 -10.85 -11.18
CA PRO A 307 -3.69 -9.60 -10.44
C PRO A 307 -2.68 -9.60 -9.30
N VAL A 308 -1.92 -8.51 -9.17
CA VAL A 308 -0.83 -8.43 -8.18
C VAL A 308 -1.36 -8.58 -6.75
N GLY A 309 -2.59 -8.10 -6.47
CA GLY A 309 -3.18 -8.25 -5.14
C GLY A 309 -3.48 -9.70 -4.75
N SER A 310 -3.78 -10.57 -5.72
CA SER A 310 -3.86 -12.01 -5.47
C SER A 310 -2.50 -12.58 -5.07
N VAL A 311 -1.44 -12.17 -5.76
CA VAL A 311 -0.07 -12.63 -5.46
C VAL A 311 0.38 -12.15 -4.08
N THR A 312 0.14 -10.88 -3.73
CA THR A 312 0.48 -10.37 -2.38
C THR A 312 -0.32 -11.06 -1.29
N ALA A 313 -1.59 -11.41 -1.53
CA ALA A 313 -2.40 -12.16 -0.58
C ALA A 313 -1.91 -13.62 -0.41
N LEU A 314 -1.53 -14.28 -1.50
CA LEU A 314 -0.98 -15.64 -1.48
C LEU A 314 0.38 -15.72 -0.78
N LEU A 315 1.20 -14.67 -0.88
CA LEU A 315 2.47 -14.58 -0.14
C LEU A 315 2.24 -14.18 1.33
N GLY A 316 1.38 -13.20 1.57
CA GLY A 316 1.19 -12.60 2.89
C GLY A 316 0.40 -13.47 3.85
N SER A 317 -0.66 -14.13 3.40
CA SER A 317 -1.56 -14.91 4.28
C SER A 317 -0.84 -16.08 4.97
N PRO A 318 -0.10 -16.96 4.25
CA PRO A 318 0.60 -18.07 4.89
C PRO A 318 1.68 -17.60 5.88
N LEU A 319 2.41 -16.55 5.51
CA LEU A 319 3.44 -15.95 6.37
C LEU A 319 2.83 -15.40 7.67
N PHE A 320 1.67 -14.76 7.57
CA PHE A 320 0.98 -14.24 8.74
C PHE A 320 0.42 -15.36 9.64
N ILE A 321 -0.17 -16.41 9.05
CA ILE A 321 -0.64 -17.59 9.79
C ILE A 321 0.53 -18.24 10.54
N TRP A 322 1.69 -18.40 9.89
CA TRP A 322 2.89 -18.95 10.51
C TRP A 322 3.38 -18.10 11.69
N LEU A 323 3.37 -16.76 11.55
CA LEU A 323 3.74 -15.84 12.64
C LEU A 323 2.79 -15.96 13.85
N LEU A 324 1.49 -16.14 13.62
CA LEU A 324 0.51 -16.36 14.68
C LEU A 324 0.78 -17.67 15.44
N TYR A 325 1.03 -18.75 14.71
CA TYR A 325 1.34 -20.05 15.31
C TYR A 325 2.58 -19.97 16.22
N ARG A 326 3.64 -19.29 15.78
CA ARG A 326 4.89 -19.16 16.54
C ARG A 326 4.74 -18.32 17.81
N ARG A 327 3.82 -17.34 17.84
CA ARG A 327 3.53 -16.57 19.06
C ARG A 327 2.71 -17.34 20.08
N SER A 328 1.92 -18.33 19.64
CA SER A 328 1.15 -19.17 20.55
C SER A 328 2.00 -20.25 21.23
N SER A 329 3.18 -20.58 20.68
CA SER A 329 4.07 -21.62 21.22
C SER A 329 5.18 -21.08 22.16
N ASN A 330 5.24 -19.78 22.38
CA ASN A 330 6.18 -19.09 23.26
C ASN A 330 5.41 -18.37 24.37
#